data_AF-A0A1W9WAZ8-F1
#
_entry.id   AF-A0A1W9WAZ8-F1
#
_cell.length_a   1.000
_cell.length_b   1.000
_cell.length_c   1.000
_cell.angle_alpha   90.00
_cell.angle_beta   90.00
_cell.angle_gamma   90.00
#
_symmetry.space_group_name_H-M   'P 1'
#
loop_
_entity.id
_entity.type
_entity.pdbx_description
1 polymer ?
#
loop_
_entity_poly.entity_id
_entity_poly.type
_entity_poly.pdbx_seq_one_letter_code
_entity_poly.pdbx_strand_id
1 'polypeptide(L)'
;MKKKSKDDKSDDLRPEYDLRELLKDGVQGKYADRFQEGTNLVLLDNDIMDTFPNDKAVNEALHLVIKLTKLTTSKKKNIPHKEAYSQT
;
A
#
# COMPACT_ATOMS: atom_id res chain seq x y z
N MET A 1 26.71 -29.51 -38.20
CA MET A 1 27.20 -28.99 -36.91
C MET A 1 26.50 -27.65 -36.64
N LYS A 2 25.71 -27.51 -35.57
CA LYS A 2 25.02 -26.24 -35.27
C LYS A 2 26.02 -25.26 -34.65
N LYS A 3 26.24 -24.13 -35.32
CA LYS A 3 27.07 -23.01 -34.84
C LYS A 3 26.25 -22.26 -33.79
N LYS A 4 26.69 -22.28 -32.52
CA LYS A 4 26.17 -21.37 -31.49
C LYS A 4 26.53 -19.96 -31.94
N SER A 5 25.54 -19.14 -32.30
CA SER A 5 25.71 -17.70 -32.40
C SER A 5 26.12 -17.20 -31.02
N LYS A 6 27.37 -16.74 -30.90
CA LYS A 6 27.79 -15.91 -29.78
C LYS A 6 26.93 -14.65 -29.89
N ASP A 7 25.96 -14.57 -29.00
CA ASP A 7 25.13 -13.41 -28.78
C ASP A 7 26.06 -12.31 -28.31
N ASP A 8 26.49 -11.47 -29.25
CA ASP A 8 27.35 -10.32 -29.05
C ASP A 8 26.47 -9.22 -28.43
N LYS A 9 26.02 -9.47 -27.20
CA LYS A 9 25.43 -8.45 -26.34
C LYS A 9 26.60 -7.60 -25.90
N SER A 10 26.86 -6.51 -26.63
CA SER A 10 27.74 -5.47 -26.14
C SER A 10 27.28 -5.10 -24.74
N ASP A 11 28.18 -5.23 -23.79
CA ASP A 11 27.93 -4.75 -22.44
C ASP A 11 27.95 -3.22 -22.51
N ASP A 12 26.78 -2.60 -22.61
CA ASP A 12 26.62 -1.14 -22.67
C ASP A 12 26.97 -0.49 -21.31
N LEU A 13 27.31 -1.28 -20.30
CA LEU A 13 27.76 -0.78 -19.01
C LEU A 13 29.15 -0.19 -19.12
N ARG A 14 29.37 0.89 -18.36
CA ARG A 14 30.71 1.46 -18.25
C ARG A 14 31.65 0.46 -17.56
N PRO A 15 32.96 0.51 -17.82
CA PRO A 15 33.93 -0.41 -17.22
C PRO A 15 33.92 -0.45 -15.69
N GLU A 16 33.47 0.63 -15.03
CA GLU A 16 33.35 0.69 -13.57
C GLU A 16 32.14 -0.07 -13.00
N TYR A 17 31.22 -0.53 -13.86
CA TYR A 17 30.01 -1.26 -13.48
C TYR A 17 30.08 -2.74 -13.85
N ASP A 18 31.06 -3.48 -13.33
CA ASP A 18 31.06 -4.94 -13.44
C ASP A 18 30.01 -5.55 -12.50
N LEU A 19 28.88 -5.97 -13.07
CA LEU A 19 27.79 -6.58 -12.32
C LEU A 19 28.21 -7.86 -11.58
N ARG A 20 29.24 -8.59 -12.04
CA ARG A 20 29.74 -9.80 -11.37
C ARG A 20 30.43 -9.47 -10.06
N GLU A 21 31.11 -8.32 -10.02
CA GLU A 21 31.74 -7.81 -8.81
C GLU A 21 30.72 -7.12 -7.91
N LEU A 22 29.91 -6.22 -8.47
CA LEU A 22 28.96 -5.38 -7.73
C LEU A 22 27.80 -6.18 -7.10
N LEU A 23 27.35 -7.26 -7.74
CA LEU A 23 26.24 -8.09 -7.25
C LEU A 23 26.69 -9.43 -6.67
N LYS A 24 27.98 -9.57 -6.33
CA LYS A 24 28.52 -10.80 -5.74
C LYS A 24 27.77 -11.26 -4.47
N ASP A 25 27.38 -10.30 -3.64
CA ASP A 25 26.56 -10.51 -2.43
C ASP A 25 25.10 -10.07 -2.65
N GLY A 26 24.69 -9.89 -3.90
CA GLY A 26 23.35 -9.47 -4.28
C GLY A 26 22.33 -10.58 -4.02
N VAL A 27 21.27 -10.28 -3.28
CA VAL A 27 20.16 -11.20 -3.02
C VAL A 27 19.01 -10.90 -3.99
N GLN A 28 18.63 -11.88 -4.79
CA GLN A 28 17.46 -11.75 -5.68
C GLN A 28 16.20 -11.58 -4.83
N GLY A 29 15.39 -10.57 -5.15
CA GLY A 29 14.12 -10.34 -4.46
C GLY A 29 14.25 -9.75 -3.05
N LYS A 30 15.38 -9.14 -2.69
CA LYS A 30 15.62 -8.50 -1.37
C LYS A 30 14.47 -7.60 -0.87
N TYR A 31 13.71 -6.99 -1.78
CA TYR A 31 12.55 -6.14 -1.48
C TYR A 31 11.27 -6.59 -2.19
N ALA A 32 11.23 -7.82 -2.71
CA ALA A 32 10.08 -8.34 -3.44
C ALA A 32 8.83 -8.37 -2.54
N ASP A 33 8.97 -8.86 -1.30
CA ASP A 33 7.86 -8.92 -0.35
C ASP A 33 7.36 -7.52 0.02
N ARG A 34 8.26 -6.57 0.31
CA ARG A 34 7.91 -5.16 0.58
C ARG A 34 7.23 -4.46 -0.60
N PHE A 35 7.56 -4.87 -1.83
CA PHE A 35 6.91 -4.36 -3.02
C PHE A 35 5.53 -5.00 -3.21
N GLN A 36 5.39 -6.30 -2.94
CA GLN A 36 4.12 -7.03 -2.98
C GLN A 36 3.13 -6.58 -1.91
N GLU A 37 3.61 -6.17 -0.74
CA GLU A 37 2.80 -5.50 0.30
C GLU A 37 2.10 -4.26 -0.25
N GLY A 38 2.63 -3.68 -1.33
CA GLY A 38 2.02 -2.58 -2.06
C GLY A 38 2.11 -1.27 -1.29
N THR A 39 2.67 -0.23 -1.92
CA THR A 39 2.42 1.13 -1.46
C THR A 39 1.17 1.60 -2.17
N ASN A 40 0.02 1.54 -1.49
CA ASN A 40 -1.24 2.02 -2.07
C ASN A 40 -1.25 3.56 -2.04
N LEU A 41 -0.50 4.17 -2.96
CA LEU A 41 -0.41 5.62 -3.12
C LEU A 41 -1.65 6.10 -3.85
N VAL A 42 -2.40 6.99 -3.20
CA VAL A 42 -3.58 7.64 -3.77
C VAL A 42 -3.27 9.13 -3.88
N LEU A 43 -3.51 9.70 -5.07
CA LEU A 43 -3.43 11.14 -5.26
C LEU A 43 -4.58 11.80 -4.50
N LEU A 44 -4.24 12.73 -3.62
CA LEU A 44 -5.22 13.53 -2.88
C LEU A 44 -5.58 14.78 -3.70
N ASP A 45 -6.81 15.26 -3.51
CA ASP A 45 -7.25 16.52 -4.08
C ASP A 45 -6.44 17.70 -3.49
N ASN A 46 -6.30 18.79 -4.26
CA ASN A 46 -5.46 19.94 -3.89
C ASN A 46 -5.88 20.58 -2.55
N ASP A 47 -7.17 20.65 -2.29
CA ASP A 47 -7.71 21.20 -1.03
C ASP A 47 -7.28 20.39 0.19
N ILE A 48 -7.21 19.06 0.06
CA ILE A 48 -6.73 18.16 1.11
C ILE A 48 -5.22 18.36 1.32
N MET A 49 -4.46 18.52 0.24
CA MET A 49 -3.03 18.80 0.31
C MET A 49 -2.71 20.14 0.97
N ASP A 50 -3.52 21.18 0.72
CA ASP A 50 -3.37 22.49 1.34
C ASP A 50 -3.73 22.47 2.82
N THR A 51 -4.65 21.58 3.22
CA THR A 51 -5.16 21.46 4.59
C THR A 51 -4.27 20.60 5.49
N PHE A 52 -3.64 19.56 4.94
CA PHE A 52 -2.85 18.61 5.72
C PHE A 52 -1.35 18.67 5.37
N PRO A 53 -0.47 18.83 6.39
CA PRO A 53 0.97 19.02 6.15
C PRO A 53 1.71 17.74 5.71
N ASN A 54 1.15 16.55 5.95
CA ASN A 54 1.73 15.26 5.54
C ASN A 54 0.70 14.12 5.57
N ASP A 55 1.13 12.97 5.02
CA ASP A 55 0.39 11.70 4.98
C ASP A 55 -0.03 11.19 6.37
N LYS A 56 0.82 11.34 7.38
CA LYS A 56 0.52 10.93 8.76
C LYS A 56 -0.72 11.67 9.29
N ALA A 57 -0.81 12.98 9.07
CA ALA A 57 -1.95 13.79 9.51
C ALA A 57 -3.26 13.36 8.83
N VAL A 58 -3.22 13.06 7.52
CA VAL A 58 -4.37 12.54 6.78
C VAL A 58 -4.83 11.19 7.35
N ASN A 59 -3.88 10.27 7.56
CA ASN A 59 -4.19 8.93 8.07
C ASN A 59 -4.77 8.97 9.49
N GLU A 60 -4.24 9.83 10.36
CA GLU A 60 -4.79 10.03 11.71
C GLU A 60 -6.23 10.54 11.65
N ALA A 61 -6.53 11.52 10.78
CA ALA A 61 -7.88 12.04 10.60
C ALA A 61 -8.86 10.94 10.13
N LEU A 62 -8.47 10.15 9.13
CA LEU A 62 -9.29 9.03 8.63
C LEU A 62 -9.51 7.96 9.71
N HIS A 63 -8.50 7.66 10.54
CA HIS A 63 -8.66 6.76 11.67
C HIS A 63 -9.68 7.27 12.70
N LEU A 64 -9.72 8.58 12.96
CA LEU A 64 -10.73 9.17 13.85
C LEU A 64 -12.14 9.00 13.29
N VAL A 65 -12.33 9.21 11.99
CA VAL A 65 -13.62 8.98 11.32
C VAL A 65 -14.05 7.52 11.45
N ILE A 66 -13.15 6.56 11.23
CA ILE A 66 -13.44 5.13 11.41
C ILE A 66 -13.82 4.81 12.85
N LYS A 67 -13.17 5.41 13.85
CA LYS A 67 -13.54 5.22 15.26
C LYS A 67 -14.92 5.79 15.54
N LEU A 68 -15.22 6.98 15.02
CA LEU A 68 -16.53 7.62 15.21
C LEU A 68 -17.67 6.80 14.58
N THR A 69 -17.49 6.26 13.38
CA THR A 69 -18.50 5.41 12.73
C THR A 69 -18.74 4.09 13.47
N LYS A 70 -17.72 3.51 14.12
CA LYS A 70 -17.89 2.34 14.99
C LYS A 70 -18.76 2.65 16.21
N LEU A 71 -18.64 3.85 16.78
CA LEU A 71 -19.46 4.26 17.93
C LEU A 71 -20.93 4.48 17.55
N THR A 72 -21.19 5.06 16.38
CA THR A 72 -22.57 5.31 15.92
C THR A 72 -23.28 4.04 15.47
N THR A 73 -22.57 3.10 14.87
CA THR A 73 -23.13 1.81 14.43
C THR A 73 -23.43 0.86 15.59
N SER A 74 -22.67 0.91 16.68
CA SER A 74 -22.94 0.11 17.89
C SER A 74 -24.27 0.49 18.57
N LYS A 75 -24.64 1.79 18.57
CA LYS A 75 -25.89 2.28 19.16
C LYS A 75 -27.16 1.78 18.47
N LYS A 76 -27.10 1.44 17.18
CA LYS A 76 -28.27 0.95 16.42
C LYS A 76 -28.68 -0.49 16.75
N LYS A 77 -27.87 -1.25 17.51
CA LYS A 77 -28.17 -2.65 17.85
C LYS A 77 -28.98 -2.85 19.14
N ASN A 78 -29.27 -1.79 19.90
CA ASN A 78 -29.99 -1.85 21.18
C ASN A 78 -31.24 -0.96 21.20
N ILE A 79 -32.10 -1.07 20.18
CA ILE A 79 -33.50 -0.62 20.34
C ILE A 79 -34.29 -1.88 20.72
N PRO A 80 -34.55 -2.14 22.02
CA PRO A 80 -35.51 -3.17 22.37
C PRO A 80 -36.84 -2.75 21.75
N HIS A 81 -37.42 -3.64 20.95
CA HIS A 81 -38.78 -3.51 20.46
C HIS A 81 -39.67 -3.46 21.71
N LYS A 82 -40.05 -2.26 22.12
CA LYS A 82 -40.96 -2.09 23.25
C LYS A 82 -42.27 -2.74 22.82
N GLU A 83 -42.67 -3.73 23.59
CA GLU A 83 -43.97 -4.36 23.57
C GLU A 83 -45.03 -3.26 23.61
N ALA A 84 -45.74 -3.08 22.51
CA ALA A 84 -46.88 -2.19 22.43
C ALA A 84 -48.11 -3.07 22.16
N TYR A 85 -48.76 -3.42 23.27
CA TYR A 85 -50.17 -3.80 23.44
C TYR A 85 -50.62 -5.21 23.04
N SER A 86 -50.85 -5.98 24.12
CA SER A 86 -51.83 -7.05 24.23
C SER A 86 -53.25 -6.56 23.93
N GLN A 87 -54.10 -7.49 23.49
CA GLN A 87 -55.59 -7.45 23.43
C GLN A 87 -56.23 -6.73 22.22
N THR A 88 -56.67 -7.52 21.24
CA THR A 88 -58.09 -7.89 21.01
C THR A 88 -58.16 -9.24 20.30
#